data_AF-A0A4R6J7D1-F1
#
_entry.id   AF-A0A4R6J7D1-F1
#
_cell.length_a   1.000
_cell.length_b   1.000
_cell.length_c   1.000
_cell.angle_alpha   90.00
_cell.angle_beta   90.00
_cell.angle_gamma   90.00
#
_symmetry.space_group_name_H-M   'P 1'
#
loop_
_entity.id
_entity.type
_entity.pdbx_description
1 polymer ?
#
loop_
_entity_poly.entity_id
_entity_poly.type
_entity_poly.pdbx_seq_one_letter_code
_entity_poly.pdbx_strand_id
1 'polypeptide(L)'
;MTVPLSILDLAPLVSGGTVGDALRRTLDLARKAEQFGYHRYWVAEHHLTPGVASSQPALLLGQIAAVTERIRLGSGALQTGFLTPLAALEQFGLLDALYPGRFDLGLGRSAQRRSATLSAASVTPASVTPASVTPASVTPASVTPASVTPASVTPASVTPASVTPASVTPASVTPASVTPASVTPASATPASVTPASVTPAASDTAAARVAVSGSPAPAAPAAPAAPVTPAASDTAAARVAVPGSLAPDTPARPGSAALDTAAARVAVPESPASAAPVADPVGPGGSSEARVVDGLVIPKHFDFTPLATSTRAALFGKLLTQPHAEPLDLDQVVDDLQTLIAGPFVDEFGNEAHAVPGEGSDLELWILGSSGGESARVAGARGLPFAANYHVAPAKVLEAVEAYRAAFRPSKTLSAPHVMVSADVVVAEDDDTAKELAIPYALWVRSIRSGGGAIPFPSVEESLAHQWTDEDRDLVADRLDTHFVGSPQTVAERLETLRRVTAADELLVTTITHDHADRVRSFELLAKEWIA
;
A
#
# COMPACT_ATOMS: atom_id res chain seq x y z
N MET A 1 22.35 -17.45 -19.28
CA MET A 1 21.35 -16.39 -19.50
C MET A 1 21.06 -15.83 -18.12
N THR A 2 21.35 -14.55 -17.91
CA THR A 2 20.96 -13.82 -16.70
C THR A 2 19.43 -13.74 -16.64
N VAL A 3 18.88 -13.62 -15.43
CA VAL A 3 17.45 -13.34 -15.26
C VAL A 3 17.13 -11.88 -15.54
N PRO A 4 15.87 -11.53 -15.86
CA PRO A 4 15.48 -10.14 -16.01
C PRO A 4 15.84 -9.30 -14.78
N LEU A 5 16.10 -8.01 -15.03
CA LEU A 5 16.43 -7.02 -14.03
C LEU A 5 15.42 -5.87 -14.11
N SER A 6 14.88 -5.48 -12.97
CA SER A 6 13.83 -4.48 -12.82
C SER A 6 14.18 -3.47 -11.74
N ILE A 7 13.52 -2.31 -11.75
CA ILE A 7 13.76 -1.22 -10.79
C ILE A 7 12.62 -1.13 -9.78
N LEU A 8 12.93 -0.96 -8.50
CA LEU A 8 11.99 -0.42 -7.51
C LEU A 8 12.38 1.03 -7.18
N ASP A 9 11.54 1.97 -7.56
CA ASP A 9 11.70 3.38 -7.27
C ASP A 9 10.81 3.82 -6.11
N LEU A 10 11.42 4.46 -5.11
CA LEU A 10 10.71 5.10 -4.02
C LEU A 10 10.32 6.56 -4.36
N ALA A 11 10.76 7.11 -5.50
CA ALA A 11 10.77 8.56 -5.76
C ALA A 11 11.41 9.35 -4.60
N PRO A 12 12.69 9.08 -4.28
CA PRO A 12 13.36 9.64 -3.12
C PRO A 12 13.55 11.15 -3.22
N LEU A 13 13.24 11.85 -2.13
CA LEU A 13 13.76 13.20 -1.88
C LEU A 13 15.20 13.08 -1.38
N VAL A 14 15.98 14.14 -1.60
CA VAL A 14 17.36 14.29 -1.12
C VAL A 14 17.48 15.57 -0.31
N SER A 15 18.52 15.71 0.52
CA SER A 15 18.70 16.94 1.32
C SER A 15 18.78 18.18 0.41
N GLY A 16 18.19 19.28 0.85
CA GLY A 16 18.03 20.50 0.05
C GLY A 16 17.10 20.41 -1.18
N GLY A 17 16.60 19.23 -1.55
CA GLY A 17 15.71 19.02 -2.70
C GLY A 17 14.22 19.22 -2.39
N THR A 18 13.39 19.30 -3.44
CA THR A 18 11.92 19.38 -3.31
C THR A 18 11.22 18.11 -3.79
N VAL A 19 9.96 17.92 -3.38
CA VAL A 19 9.06 16.87 -3.93
C VAL A 19 8.98 16.97 -5.46
N GLY A 20 8.93 18.19 -6.01
CA GLY A 20 8.90 18.41 -7.46
C GLY A 20 10.18 17.97 -8.17
N ASP A 21 11.33 18.03 -7.51
CA ASP A 21 12.59 17.48 -8.04
C ASP A 21 12.57 15.96 -8.01
N ALA A 22 12.17 15.35 -6.89
CA ALA A 22 12.05 13.90 -6.77
C ALA A 22 11.16 13.29 -7.87
N LEU A 23 9.97 13.86 -8.08
CA LEU A 23 9.05 13.39 -9.13
C LEU A 23 9.63 13.58 -10.55
N ARG A 24 10.26 14.73 -10.85
CA ARG A 24 10.93 14.95 -12.14
C ARG A 24 12.09 13.98 -12.37
N ARG A 25 12.84 13.65 -11.32
CA ARG A 25 13.94 12.67 -11.31
C ARG A 25 13.44 11.25 -11.56
N THR A 26 12.31 10.84 -10.97
CA THR A 26 11.62 9.58 -11.27
C THR A 26 11.22 9.49 -12.76
N LEU A 27 10.66 10.55 -13.35
CA LEU A 27 10.29 10.56 -14.77
C LEU A 27 11.50 10.55 -15.72
N ASP A 28 12.65 11.10 -15.32
CA ASP A 28 13.91 10.97 -16.07
C ASP A 28 14.49 9.55 -15.93
N LEU A 29 14.48 8.98 -14.72
CA LEU A 29 15.00 7.65 -14.48
C LEU A 29 14.17 6.58 -15.20
N ALA A 30 12.85 6.65 -15.22
CA ALA A 30 12.01 5.68 -15.92
C ALA A 30 12.24 5.66 -17.44
N ARG A 31 12.41 6.83 -18.08
CA ARG A 31 12.83 6.93 -19.49
C ARG A 31 14.15 6.21 -19.74
N LYS A 32 15.12 6.41 -18.85
CA LYS A 32 16.46 5.84 -18.98
C LYS A 32 16.48 4.34 -18.69
N ALA A 33 15.71 3.87 -17.72
CA ALA A 33 15.53 2.46 -17.43
C ALA A 33 15.03 1.67 -18.65
N GLU A 34 14.06 2.23 -19.39
CA GLU A 34 13.57 1.65 -20.66
C GLU A 34 14.64 1.64 -21.76
N GLN A 35 15.48 2.68 -21.85
CA GLN A 35 16.61 2.75 -22.79
C GLN A 35 17.75 1.77 -22.42
N PHE A 36 17.95 1.53 -21.13
CA PHE A 36 18.94 0.61 -20.59
C PHE A 36 18.49 -0.87 -20.65
N GLY A 37 17.21 -1.13 -20.96
CA GLY A 37 16.68 -2.48 -21.15
C GLY A 37 16.16 -3.16 -19.88
N TYR A 38 15.91 -2.41 -18.80
CA TYR A 38 15.23 -2.95 -17.62
C TYR A 38 13.85 -3.51 -18.00
N HIS A 39 13.48 -4.64 -17.41
CA HIS A 39 12.22 -5.32 -17.76
C HIS A 39 11.01 -4.53 -17.25
N ARG A 40 11.08 -4.06 -16.00
CA ARG A 40 9.94 -3.48 -15.26
C ARG A 40 10.41 -2.31 -14.40
N TYR A 41 9.53 -1.33 -14.23
CA TYR A 41 9.73 -0.16 -13.36
C TYR A 41 8.60 -0.11 -12.35
N TRP A 42 8.90 -0.51 -11.11
CA TRP A 42 7.96 -0.52 -10.01
C TRP A 42 8.12 0.71 -9.13
N VAL A 43 7.01 1.14 -8.55
CA VAL A 43 6.90 2.31 -7.69
C VAL A 43 6.38 1.87 -6.33
N ALA A 44 7.14 2.15 -5.26
CA ALA A 44 6.76 1.78 -3.90
C ALA A 44 5.72 2.76 -3.32
N GLU A 45 4.83 2.30 -2.43
CA GLU A 45 3.89 3.17 -1.71
C GLU A 45 4.37 3.48 -0.29
N HIS A 46 4.54 4.76 0.02
CA HIS A 46 4.86 5.23 1.37
C HIS A 46 4.06 6.50 1.72
N HIS A 47 3.50 6.51 2.93
CA HIS A 47 2.74 7.64 3.46
C HIS A 47 3.51 8.34 4.58
N LEU A 48 3.26 9.65 4.73
CA LEU A 48 3.75 10.46 5.86
C LEU A 48 5.27 10.35 6.12
N THR A 49 6.02 10.10 5.04
CA THR A 49 7.45 9.76 5.04
C THR A 49 8.22 10.87 4.31
N PRO A 50 8.91 11.78 5.02
CA PRO A 50 9.44 13.01 4.43
C PRO A 50 10.46 12.83 3.30
N GLY A 51 11.15 11.69 3.25
CA GLY A 51 12.13 11.34 2.23
C GLY A 51 11.58 10.70 0.97
N VAL A 52 10.26 10.52 0.84
CA VAL A 52 9.64 9.75 -0.24
C VAL A 52 8.47 10.52 -0.84
N ALA A 53 8.49 10.71 -2.17
CA ALA A 53 7.42 11.39 -2.91
C ALA A 53 6.31 10.44 -3.38
N SER A 54 6.53 9.12 -3.35
CA SER A 54 5.58 8.14 -3.84
C SER A 54 4.59 7.66 -2.76
N SER A 55 3.45 8.33 -2.68
CA SER A 55 2.32 7.94 -1.81
C SER A 55 1.10 7.41 -2.57
N GLN A 56 1.06 7.55 -3.89
CA GLN A 56 -0.07 7.18 -4.75
C GLN A 56 0.44 6.51 -6.04
N PRO A 57 0.71 5.18 -6.01
CA PRO A 57 1.38 4.48 -7.11
C PRO A 57 0.68 4.67 -8.46
N ALA A 58 -0.64 4.49 -8.54
CA ALA A 58 -1.38 4.61 -9.80
C ALA A 58 -1.23 5.99 -10.48
N LEU A 59 -1.26 7.08 -9.69
CA LEU A 59 -1.10 8.43 -10.23
C LEU A 59 0.32 8.65 -10.78
N LEU A 60 1.35 8.21 -10.05
CA LEU A 60 2.74 8.34 -10.48
C LEU A 60 3.06 7.43 -11.67
N LEU A 61 2.56 6.19 -11.67
CA LEU A 61 2.67 5.25 -12.78
C LEU A 61 1.98 5.77 -14.05
N GLY A 62 0.85 6.47 -13.94
CA GLY A 62 0.22 7.16 -15.07
C GLY A 62 1.09 8.26 -15.68
N GLN A 63 1.85 9.00 -14.86
CA GLN A 63 2.84 9.98 -15.38
C GLN A 63 4.06 9.30 -15.99
N ILE A 64 4.50 8.16 -15.46
CA ILE A 64 5.60 7.35 -16.01
C ILE A 64 5.19 6.73 -17.36
N ALA A 65 3.96 6.22 -17.47
CA ALA A 65 3.41 5.66 -18.70
C ALA A 65 3.30 6.69 -19.82
N ALA A 66 2.96 7.94 -19.49
CA ALA A 66 2.94 9.05 -20.44
C ALA A 66 4.35 9.44 -20.96
N VAL A 67 5.43 8.88 -20.42
CA VAL A 67 6.82 9.18 -20.82
C VAL A 67 7.66 7.94 -21.17
N THR A 68 7.07 6.75 -21.23
CA THR A 68 7.72 5.47 -21.58
C THR A 68 6.81 4.68 -22.52
N GLU A 69 7.36 3.84 -23.39
CA GLU A 69 6.58 3.19 -24.46
C GLU A 69 6.33 1.69 -24.24
N ARG A 70 7.25 0.97 -23.60
CA ARG A 70 7.35 -0.50 -23.63
C ARG A 70 7.64 -1.16 -22.29
N ILE A 71 8.35 -0.51 -21.38
CA ILE A 71 8.70 -1.06 -20.07
C ILE A 71 7.42 -1.37 -19.27
N ARG A 72 7.40 -2.49 -18.53
CA ARG A 72 6.29 -2.80 -17.62
C ARG A 72 6.30 -1.86 -16.43
N LEU A 73 5.14 -1.51 -15.90
CA LEU A 73 4.95 -0.49 -14.88
C LEU A 73 4.10 -1.07 -13.75
N GLY A 74 4.50 -0.90 -12.49
CA GLY A 74 3.73 -1.54 -11.41
C GLY A 74 3.93 -0.97 -10.02
N SER A 75 3.10 -1.44 -9.09
CA SER A 75 3.23 -1.09 -7.67
C SER A 75 4.07 -2.10 -6.90
N GLY A 76 5.07 -1.62 -6.15
CA GLY A 76 5.97 -2.45 -5.34
C GLY A 76 6.05 -2.03 -3.87
N ALA A 77 4.96 -2.02 -3.10
CA ALA A 77 3.63 -2.55 -3.36
C ALA A 77 2.54 -1.51 -3.09
N LEU A 78 1.36 -1.70 -3.66
CA LEU A 78 0.13 -1.04 -3.23
C LEU A 78 -0.28 -1.61 -1.86
N GLN A 79 -0.55 -0.74 -0.89
CA GLN A 79 -0.84 -1.15 0.48
C GLN A 79 -2.34 -1.47 0.66
N THR A 80 -2.67 -2.77 0.76
CA THR A 80 -4.06 -3.28 0.74
C THR A 80 -4.96 -2.81 1.90
N GLY A 81 -4.44 -2.06 2.86
CA GLY A 81 -5.21 -1.52 3.99
C GLY A 81 -5.77 -0.12 3.78
N PHE A 82 -5.48 0.56 2.67
CA PHE A 82 -5.90 1.95 2.42
C PHE A 82 -6.92 2.11 1.28
N LEU A 83 -7.07 1.10 0.43
CA LEU A 83 -7.97 1.09 -0.73
C LEU A 83 -8.80 -0.20 -0.71
N THR A 84 -10.03 -0.12 -1.22
CA THR A 84 -10.83 -1.33 -1.50
C THR A 84 -10.29 -2.04 -2.74
N PRO A 85 -10.54 -3.35 -2.90
CA PRO A 85 -10.20 -4.10 -4.11
C PRO A 85 -10.72 -3.41 -5.39
N LEU A 86 -11.99 -2.98 -5.39
CA LEU A 86 -12.59 -2.24 -6.49
C LEU A 86 -11.83 -0.93 -6.80
N ALA A 87 -11.51 -0.11 -5.80
CA ALA A 87 -10.82 1.16 -6.02
C ALA A 87 -9.38 0.97 -6.53
N ALA A 88 -8.70 -0.11 -6.14
CA ALA A 88 -7.40 -0.47 -6.67
C ALA A 88 -7.51 -0.95 -8.14
N LEU A 89 -8.51 -1.79 -8.43
CA LEU A 89 -8.78 -2.28 -9.78
C LEU A 89 -9.18 -1.14 -10.74
N GLU A 90 -10.07 -0.24 -10.37
CA GLU A 90 -10.50 0.85 -11.25
C GLU A 90 -9.35 1.82 -11.56
N GLN A 91 -8.45 2.06 -10.60
CA GLN A 91 -7.24 2.84 -10.83
C GLN A 91 -6.28 2.17 -11.81
N PHE A 92 -6.00 0.87 -11.65
CA PHE A 92 -5.06 0.15 -12.52
C PHE A 92 -5.69 -0.26 -13.86
N GLY A 93 -7.00 -0.52 -13.90
CA GLY A 93 -7.78 -0.77 -15.11
C GLY A 93 -7.88 0.48 -16.00
N LEU A 94 -7.92 1.68 -15.41
CA LEU A 94 -7.79 2.93 -16.17
C LEU A 94 -6.41 3.06 -16.83
N LEU A 95 -5.36 2.66 -16.11
CA LEU A 95 -3.99 2.67 -16.63
C LEU A 95 -3.83 1.65 -17.77
N ASP A 96 -4.30 0.41 -17.59
CA ASP A 96 -4.27 -0.62 -18.63
C ASP A 96 -5.11 -0.24 -19.86
N ALA A 97 -6.31 0.34 -19.67
CA ALA A 97 -7.12 0.84 -20.78
C ALA A 97 -6.45 1.96 -21.60
N LEU A 98 -5.50 2.71 -21.01
CA LEU A 98 -4.73 3.76 -21.71
C LEU A 98 -3.40 3.23 -22.29
N TYR A 99 -2.76 2.26 -21.65
CA TYR A 99 -1.48 1.67 -22.09
C TYR A 99 -1.51 0.14 -21.90
N PRO A 100 -2.22 -0.60 -22.77
CA PRO A 100 -2.62 -1.98 -22.54
C PRO A 100 -1.46 -2.98 -22.45
N GLY A 101 -1.62 -3.95 -21.55
CA GLY A 101 -0.69 -5.07 -21.36
C GLY A 101 0.61 -4.68 -20.64
N ARG A 102 0.73 -3.46 -20.12
CA ARG A 102 1.95 -2.92 -19.48
C ARG A 102 1.94 -2.92 -17.96
N PHE A 103 0.83 -3.19 -17.29
CA PHE A 103 0.69 -2.93 -15.85
C PHE A 103 0.74 -4.17 -14.94
N ASP A 104 1.46 -4.00 -13.83
CA ASP A 104 1.55 -4.97 -12.73
C ASP A 104 0.90 -4.37 -11.46
N LEU A 105 -0.14 -5.03 -10.95
CA LEU A 105 -0.76 -4.67 -9.68
C LEU A 105 -0.13 -5.51 -8.56
N GLY A 106 1.02 -5.04 -8.06
CA GLY A 106 1.70 -5.65 -6.92
C GLY A 106 1.13 -5.19 -5.58
N LEU A 107 0.68 -6.14 -4.78
CA LEU A 107 -0.05 -5.96 -3.52
C LEU A 107 0.84 -6.28 -2.31
N GLY A 108 0.72 -5.49 -1.24
CA GLY A 108 1.45 -5.69 0.01
C GLY A 108 0.61 -5.36 1.23
N ARG A 109 0.78 -6.14 2.30
CA ARG A 109 0.06 -5.93 3.57
C ARG A 109 0.45 -4.58 4.20
N SER A 110 -0.54 -3.77 4.58
CA SER A 110 -0.30 -2.52 5.31
C SER A 110 0.26 -2.77 6.72
N ALA A 111 1.00 -1.80 7.26
CA ALA A 111 1.57 -1.90 8.59
C ALA A 111 0.51 -1.95 9.72
N GLN A 112 -0.70 -1.46 9.46
CA GLN A 112 -1.80 -1.39 10.44
C GLN A 112 -2.28 -2.77 10.86
N ARG A 113 -2.41 -3.71 9.92
CA ARG A 113 -2.71 -5.12 10.24
C ARG A 113 -1.67 -5.70 11.20
N ARG A 114 -0.37 -5.39 11.02
CA ARG A 114 0.68 -5.82 11.96
C ARG A 114 0.46 -5.22 13.35
N SER A 115 0.14 -3.93 13.45
CA SER A 115 -0.16 -3.29 14.74
C SER A 115 -1.44 -3.84 15.40
N ALA A 116 -2.47 -4.19 14.63
CA ALA A 116 -3.70 -4.78 15.15
C ALA A 116 -3.46 -6.21 15.68
N THR A 117 -2.75 -7.06 14.92
CA THR A 117 -2.37 -8.41 15.36
C THR A 117 -1.48 -8.38 16.60
N LEU A 118 -0.47 -7.49 16.65
CA LEU A 118 0.41 -7.34 17.82
C LEU A 118 -0.34 -6.78 19.04
N SER A 119 -1.25 -5.81 18.85
CA SER A 119 -2.09 -5.29 19.91
C SER A 119 -3.02 -6.37 20.47
N ALA A 120 -3.70 -7.15 19.61
CA ALA A 120 -4.53 -8.27 20.03
C ALA A 120 -3.74 -9.35 20.78
N ALA A 121 -2.53 -9.70 20.31
CA ALA A 121 -1.64 -10.64 20.99
C ALA A 121 -1.11 -10.11 22.34
N SER A 122 -1.03 -8.79 22.53
CA SER A 122 -0.67 -8.17 23.81
C SER A 122 -1.82 -8.14 24.83
N VAL A 123 -3.07 -8.35 24.38
CA VAL A 123 -4.26 -8.42 25.24
C VAL A 123 -4.69 -9.88 25.40
N THR A 124 -3.83 -10.69 26.01
CA THR A 124 -4.28 -11.94 26.64
C THR A 124 -5.16 -11.54 27.84
N PRO A 125 -6.45 -11.92 27.90
CA PRO A 125 -7.23 -11.70 29.10
C PRO A 125 -6.60 -12.52 30.22
N ALA A 126 -6.05 -11.85 31.23
CA ALA A 126 -5.60 -12.54 32.43
C ALA A 126 -6.83 -13.25 33.03
N SER A 127 -6.81 -14.59 33.03
CA SER A 127 -7.88 -15.39 33.63
C SER A 127 -7.85 -15.18 35.15
N VAL A 128 -8.58 -14.17 35.62
CA VAL A 128 -8.73 -13.88 37.06
C VAL A 128 -9.53 -15.02 37.68
N THR A 129 -8.82 -16.06 38.10
CA THR A 129 -9.42 -17.20 38.80
C THR A 129 -9.91 -16.70 40.15
N PRO A 130 -11.23 -16.72 40.45
CA PRO A 130 -11.71 -16.34 41.76
C PRO A 130 -11.19 -17.37 42.77
N ALA A 131 -10.30 -16.95 43.68
CA ALA A 131 -9.82 -17.83 44.73
C ALA A 131 -11.03 -18.26 45.59
N SER A 132 -11.23 -19.58 45.72
CA SER A 132 -12.31 -20.15 46.51
C SER A 132 -12.09 -19.86 48.00
N VAL A 133 -12.75 -18.83 48.52
CA VAL A 133 -12.69 -18.48 49.94
C VAL A 133 -13.61 -19.41 50.73
N THR A 134 -13.06 -20.44 51.37
CA THR A 134 -13.80 -21.36 52.24
C THR A 134 -14.35 -20.60 53.46
N PRO A 135 -15.68 -20.52 53.67
CA PRO A 135 -16.22 -19.85 54.85
C PRO A 135 -15.99 -20.70 56.10
N ALA A 136 -15.07 -20.28 56.97
CA ALA A 136 -15.01 -20.80 58.34
C ALA A 136 -16.22 -20.27 59.12
N SER A 137 -16.93 -21.15 59.82
CA SER A 137 -18.09 -20.78 60.62
C SER A 137 -17.69 -19.92 61.83
N VAL A 138 -18.14 -18.66 61.86
CA VAL A 138 -17.94 -17.75 63.00
C VAL A 138 -19.30 -17.42 63.63
N THR A 139 -19.47 -17.79 64.90
CA THR A 139 -20.69 -17.51 65.68
C THR A 139 -20.77 -16.01 66.02
N PRO A 140 -21.90 -15.31 65.80
CA PRO A 140 -21.98 -13.88 66.09
C PRO A 140 -22.01 -13.60 67.59
N ALA A 141 -21.07 -12.79 68.08
CA ALA A 141 -21.18 -12.08 69.35
C ALA A 141 -21.66 -10.65 69.09
N SER A 142 -22.67 -10.20 69.84
CA SER A 142 -23.28 -8.88 69.69
C SER A 142 -22.33 -7.74 70.08
N VAL A 143 -22.21 -6.71 69.24
CA VAL A 143 -21.53 -5.45 69.60
C VAL A 143 -22.37 -4.25 69.15
N THR A 144 -22.64 -3.35 70.11
CA THR A 144 -23.50 -2.17 69.93
C THR A 144 -22.79 -1.06 69.13
N PRO A 145 -23.44 -0.36 68.19
CA PRO A 145 -22.81 0.75 67.48
C PRO A 145 -22.62 1.98 68.37
N ALA A 146 -21.39 2.47 68.47
CA ALA A 146 -21.09 3.81 68.98
C ALA A 146 -20.96 4.79 67.79
N SER A 147 -21.54 5.98 67.95
CA SER A 147 -21.61 6.99 66.89
C SER A 147 -20.27 7.67 66.60
N VAL A 148 -19.89 7.79 65.32
CA VAL A 148 -18.80 8.65 64.86
C VAL A 148 -19.30 9.51 63.69
N THR A 149 -19.19 10.83 63.85
CA THR A 149 -19.69 11.84 62.90
C THR A 149 -18.76 12.01 61.70
N PRO A 150 -19.21 11.82 60.44
CA PRO A 150 -18.40 12.16 59.27
C PRO A 150 -18.36 13.67 59.03
N ALA A 151 -17.17 14.23 58.85
CA ALA A 151 -17.01 15.55 58.25
C ALA A 151 -17.34 15.49 56.73
N SER A 152 -17.84 16.58 56.18
CA SER A 152 -18.45 16.65 54.85
C SER A 152 -17.51 16.30 53.70
N VAL A 153 -17.87 15.28 52.91
CA VAL A 153 -17.39 15.09 51.53
C VAL A 153 -18.62 14.81 50.67
N THR A 154 -18.90 15.66 49.68
CA THR A 154 -20.08 15.57 48.82
C THR A 154 -19.90 14.48 47.75
N PRO A 155 -20.70 13.40 47.72
CA PRO A 155 -20.57 12.36 46.71
C PRO A 155 -21.37 12.69 45.45
N ALA A 156 -20.74 12.59 44.27
CA ALA A 156 -21.47 12.40 43.02
C ALA A 156 -21.87 10.92 42.88
N SER A 157 -23.08 10.66 42.39
CA SER A 157 -23.75 9.36 42.52
C SER A 157 -23.14 8.24 41.66
N VAL A 158 -22.85 7.11 42.28
CA VAL A 158 -22.67 5.80 41.65
C VAL A 158 -23.55 4.80 42.41
N THR A 159 -24.41 4.05 41.72
CA THR A 159 -25.29 3.02 42.33
C THR A 159 -25.12 1.68 41.60
N PRO A 160 -25.05 0.52 42.28
CA PRO A 160 -24.53 -0.72 41.70
C PRO A 160 -25.61 -1.65 41.12
N ALA A 161 -25.16 -2.70 40.41
CA ALA A 161 -26.02 -3.75 39.82
C ALA A 161 -26.26 -4.95 40.77
N SER A 162 -27.34 -5.72 40.55
CA SER A 162 -27.41 -7.13 41.03
C SER A 162 -28.43 -8.04 40.31
N VAL A 163 -27.88 -9.01 39.56
CA VAL A 163 -28.19 -10.46 39.48
C VAL A 163 -29.63 -10.99 39.27
N THR A 164 -29.69 -11.99 38.36
CA THR A 164 -30.81 -12.77 37.81
C THR A 164 -31.26 -14.00 38.65
N PRO A 165 -32.46 -14.55 38.42
CA PRO A 165 -32.71 -16.00 38.49
C PRO A 165 -33.27 -16.61 37.18
N ALA A 166 -33.08 -17.93 37.01
CA ALA A 166 -33.20 -18.63 35.72
C ALA A 166 -34.60 -19.17 35.35
N SER A 167 -34.79 -19.36 34.03
CA SER A 167 -35.68 -20.30 33.32
C SER A 167 -37.11 -20.57 33.84
N VAL A 168 -38.11 -20.15 33.06
CA VAL A 168 -39.44 -20.77 33.03
C VAL A 168 -39.89 -20.95 31.57
N THR A 169 -40.32 -22.15 31.20
CA THR A 169 -40.85 -22.50 29.86
C THR A 169 -42.32 -22.03 29.75
N PRO A 170 -42.82 -21.55 28.58
CA PRO A 170 -43.96 -20.64 28.56
C PRO A 170 -45.32 -21.33 28.73
N ALA A 171 -46.22 -20.65 29.45
CA ALA A 171 -47.65 -20.90 29.40
C ALA A 171 -48.32 -19.97 28.37
N SER A 172 -49.23 -20.51 27.57
CA SER A 172 -49.96 -19.77 26.54
C SER A 172 -50.85 -18.66 27.12
N VAL A 173 -50.70 -17.43 26.65
CA VAL A 173 -51.65 -16.34 26.90
C VAL A 173 -52.12 -15.78 25.57
N THR A 174 -53.41 -15.96 25.29
CA THR A 174 -54.07 -15.48 24.06
C THR A 174 -54.06 -13.94 24.02
N PRO A 175 -53.62 -13.30 22.92
CA PRO A 175 -53.73 -11.85 22.78
C PRO A 175 -55.20 -11.42 22.69
N ALA A 176 -55.68 -10.68 23.68
CA ALA A 176 -56.91 -9.91 23.55
C ALA A 176 -56.65 -8.66 22.71
N SER A 177 -57.57 -8.36 21.79
CA SER A 177 -57.46 -7.22 20.86
C SER A 177 -57.39 -5.88 21.58
N VAL A 178 -56.34 -5.09 21.32
CA VAL A 178 -56.26 -3.68 21.73
C VAL A 178 -56.30 -2.80 20.48
N THR A 179 -57.41 -2.12 20.27
CA THR A 179 -57.62 -1.19 19.16
C THR A 179 -56.74 0.06 19.34
N PRO A 180 -55.85 0.41 18.39
CA PRO A 180 -55.11 1.67 18.45
C PRO A 180 -56.06 2.86 18.30
N ALA A 181 -56.10 3.73 19.30
CA ALA A 181 -56.77 5.02 19.19
C ALA A 181 -55.95 5.95 18.27
N SER A 182 -56.63 6.63 17.35
CA SER A 182 -56.01 7.57 16.41
C SER A 182 -55.39 8.77 17.13
N VAL A 183 -54.08 8.97 16.96
CA VAL A 183 -53.39 10.20 17.40
C VAL A 183 -53.00 11.01 16.17
N THR A 184 -53.67 12.14 15.99
CA THR A 184 -53.45 13.07 14.88
C THR A 184 -52.09 13.76 15.00
N PRO A 185 -51.20 13.69 13.99
CA PRO A 185 -49.97 14.49 13.99
C PRO A 185 -50.31 15.98 13.84
N ALA A 186 -49.77 16.81 14.72
CA ALA A 186 -49.87 18.26 14.57
C ALA A 186 -48.97 18.75 13.43
N SER A 187 -49.50 19.62 12.57
CA SER A 187 -48.76 20.25 11.47
C SER A 187 -47.70 21.23 11.99
N ALA A 188 -46.42 20.97 11.71
CA ALA A 188 -45.34 21.94 11.91
C ALA A 188 -45.04 22.67 10.59
N THR A 189 -45.25 23.98 10.57
CA THR A 189 -44.96 24.84 9.41
C THR A 189 -43.44 25.04 9.27
N PRO A 190 -42.82 24.75 8.10
CA PRO A 190 -41.43 25.11 7.86
C PRO A 190 -41.27 26.64 7.78
N ALA A 191 -40.37 27.21 8.59
CA ALA A 191 -39.98 28.61 8.44
C ALA A 191 -39.04 28.75 7.22
N SER A 192 -39.37 29.69 6.33
CA SER A 192 -38.56 30.02 5.15
C SER A 192 -37.26 30.70 5.55
N VAL A 193 -36.11 30.12 5.20
CA VAL A 193 -34.80 30.76 5.35
C VAL A 193 -34.44 31.45 4.02
N THR A 194 -34.44 32.79 4.01
CA THR A 194 -34.03 33.59 2.86
C THR A 194 -32.50 33.62 2.75
N PRO A 195 -31.90 33.25 1.59
CA PRO A 195 -30.47 33.44 1.37
C PRO A 195 -30.12 34.93 1.30
N ALA A 196 -29.18 35.40 2.12
CA ALA A 196 -28.63 36.74 2.01
C ALA A 196 -27.59 36.79 0.87
N SER A 197 -27.72 37.77 -0.03
CA SER A 197 -26.78 37.98 -1.14
C SER A 197 -25.45 38.55 -0.63
N VAL A 198 -24.34 37.87 -0.93
CA VAL A 198 -22.98 38.34 -0.62
C VAL A 198 -22.43 39.08 -1.85
N THR A 199 -22.29 40.40 -1.73
CA THR A 199 -21.69 41.26 -2.76
C THR A 199 -20.16 41.13 -2.75
N PRO A 200 -19.48 40.95 -3.90
CA PRO A 200 -18.02 41.01 -3.96
C PRO A 200 -17.51 42.42 -3.64
N ALA A 201 -16.58 42.54 -2.70
CA ALA A 201 -15.90 43.81 -2.43
C ALA A 201 -14.81 44.06 -3.48
N ALA A 202 -14.79 45.27 -4.05
CA ALA A 202 -13.75 45.70 -4.98
C ALA A 202 -12.38 45.83 -4.27
N SER A 203 -11.30 45.52 -4.99
CA SER A 203 -9.94 45.87 -4.60
C SER A 203 -9.40 46.89 -5.59
N ASP A 204 -9.31 48.15 -5.16
CA ASP A 204 -8.87 49.25 -6.00
C ASP A 204 -7.34 49.23 -6.21
N THR A 205 -6.93 49.57 -7.43
CA THR A 205 -5.53 49.75 -7.82
C THR A 205 -4.90 50.99 -7.16
N ALA A 206 -3.69 50.84 -6.61
CA ALA A 206 -2.77 51.95 -6.35
C ALA A 206 -1.64 51.93 -7.37
N ALA A 207 -1.65 52.88 -8.32
CA ALA A 207 -0.67 52.96 -9.40
C ALA A 207 0.63 53.67 -8.96
N ALA A 208 1.77 53.17 -9.45
CA ALA A 208 3.06 53.85 -9.33
C ALA A 208 3.17 55.09 -10.26
N ARG A 209 3.97 56.09 -9.87
CA ARG A 209 4.44 57.16 -10.78
C ARG A 209 5.94 57.48 -10.62
N VAL A 210 6.69 57.04 -11.64
CA VAL A 210 7.72 57.78 -12.40
C VAL A 210 8.79 58.61 -11.67
N ALA A 211 10.06 58.25 -11.92
CA ALA A 211 11.17 59.18 -12.17
C ALA A 211 12.14 58.59 -13.22
N VAL A 212 12.87 59.42 -13.96
CA VAL A 212 13.59 59.06 -15.21
C VAL A 212 15.03 59.57 -15.23
N SER A 213 15.99 58.73 -15.68
CA SER A 213 17.19 59.07 -16.50
C SER A 213 18.02 57.78 -16.74
N GLY A 214 18.81 57.58 -17.80
CA GLY A 214 19.06 58.34 -19.03
C GLY A 214 19.84 57.46 -20.04
N SER A 215 19.73 57.76 -21.34
CA SER A 215 20.39 57.04 -22.47
C SER A 215 21.83 57.60 -22.74
N PRO A 216 22.70 57.07 -23.65
CA PRO A 216 22.37 56.56 -25.00
C PRO A 216 23.13 55.31 -25.55
N ALA A 217 22.68 54.83 -26.72
CA ALA A 217 23.35 53.87 -27.63
C ALA A 217 24.22 54.60 -28.70
N PRO A 218 24.86 53.94 -29.70
CA PRO A 218 24.20 53.27 -30.85
C PRO A 218 24.92 51.93 -31.27
N ALA A 219 24.66 51.20 -32.37
CA ALA A 219 23.88 51.42 -33.59
C ALA A 219 23.35 50.08 -34.21
N ALA A 220 22.39 50.17 -35.14
CA ALA A 220 21.98 49.11 -36.08
C ALA A 220 22.22 49.58 -37.54
N PRO A 221 22.04 48.76 -38.60
CA PRO A 221 20.70 48.47 -39.19
C PRO A 221 20.63 47.04 -39.84
N ALA A 222 19.59 46.55 -40.56
CA ALA A 222 18.28 47.04 -41.01
C ALA A 222 17.29 45.85 -41.22
N ALA A 223 15.97 46.12 -41.29
CA ALA A 223 14.93 45.22 -41.83
C ALA A 223 14.29 45.82 -43.11
N PRO A 224 13.38 45.11 -43.82
CA PRO A 224 11.92 45.34 -43.65
C PRO A 224 11.07 44.02 -43.65
N ALA A 225 10.05 43.82 -42.81
CA ALA A 225 8.67 44.37 -42.78
C ALA A 225 7.67 43.62 -43.72
N ALA A 226 6.71 42.82 -43.21
CA ALA A 226 5.32 43.18 -42.72
C ALA A 226 4.26 43.17 -43.87
N PRO A 227 2.91 43.12 -43.67
CA PRO A 227 2.02 43.27 -42.47
C PRO A 227 1.11 42.02 -42.15
N VAL A 228 0.43 41.77 -40.99
CA VAL A 228 -0.47 42.53 -40.03
C VAL A 228 -1.93 42.63 -40.53
N THR A 229 -3.06 42.24 -39.84
CA THR A 229 -3.40 41.66 -38.50
C THR A 229 -4.85 41.02 -38.48
N PRO A 230 -5.31 40.28 -37.42
CA PRO A 230 -6.62 39.57 -37.32
C PRO A 230 -7.71 40.29 -36.47
N ALA A 231 -8.96 39.76 -36.40
CA ALA A 231 -9.89 39.88 -35.24
C ALA A 231 -11.19 39.02 -35.31
N ALA A 232 -11.74 38.72 -34.11
CA ALA A 232 -13.17 38.62 -33.72
C ALA A 232 -14.01 37.30 -33.82
N SER A 233 -14.25 36.71 -32.63
CA SER A 233 -15.58 36.53 -31.97
C SER A 233 -16.64 35.48 -32.38
N ASP A 234 -16.75 34.46 -31.52
CA ASP A 234 -17.91 34.08 -30.67
C ASP A 234 -19.22 33.41 -31.18
N THR A 235 -19.64 32.41 -30.38
CA THR A 235 -21.00 31.84 -30.15
C THR A 235 -21.83 31.03 -31.20
N ALA A 236 -22.38 29.92 -30.66
CA ALA A 236 -23.71 29.30 -30.89
C ALA A 236 -23.95 28.24 -31.98
N ALA A 237 -24.73 27.22 -31.60
CA ALA A 237 -24.94 25.95 -32.28
C ALA A 237 -26.17 25.89 -33.22
N ALA A 238 -26.12 25.03 -34.25
CA ALA A 238 -27.33 24.46 -34.89
C ALA A 238 -27.08 23.14 -35.66
N ARG A 239 -27.77 22.07 -35.19
CA ARG A 239 -28.35 20.89 -35.89
C ARG A 239 -27.95 20.54 -37.35
N VAL A 240 -27.51 19.30 -37.55
CA VAL A 240 -27.68 18.45 -38.75
C VAL A 240 -27.87 16.99 -38.25
N ALA A 241 -29.07 16.39 -38.24
CA ALA A 241 -29.87 15.80 -39.33
C ALA A 241 -29.48 14.34 -39.70
N VAL A 242 -30.49 13.45 -39.70
CA VAL A 242 -30.40 11.98 -39.90
C VAL A 242 -30.89 11.59 -41.30
N PRO A 243 -30.31 10.54 -41.90
CA PRO A 243 -31.10 9.44 -42.48
C PRO A 243 -30.55 8.07 -42.02
N GLY A 244 -31.30 6.95 -42.03
CA GLY A 244 -32.68 6.75 -42.50
C GLY A 244 -32.87 5.36 -43.14
N SER A 245 -33.03 4.32 -42.30
CA SER A 245 -33.63 2.99 -42.57
C SER A 245 -33.30 2.21 -43.86
N LEU A 246 -32.82 0.97 -43.71
CA LEU A 246 -33.27 -0.19 -44.52
C LEU A 246 -33.04 -1.51 -43.76
N ALA A 247 -34.06 -2.38 -43.75
CA ALA A 247 -34.09 -3.76 -43.28
C ALA A 247 -35.34 -4.45 -43.90
N PRO A 248 -35.56 -5.77 -43.78
CA PRO A 248 -34.70 -6.84 -43.27
C PRO A 248 -34.46 -7.96 -44.31
N ASP A 249 -33.71 -9.01 -43.97
CA ASP A 249 -34.06 -10.37 -44.43
C ASP A 249 -33.49 -11.47 -43.51
N THR A 250 -34.25 -12.55 -43.33
CA THR A 250 -33.92 -13.69 -42.45
C THR A 250 -34.40 -14.99 -43.09
N PRO A 251 -33.66 -16.11 -42.95
CA PRO A 251 -34.35 -17.40 -42.86
C PRO A 251 -33.86 -18.34 -41.73
N ALA A 252 -34.85 -18.81 -40.98
CA ALA A 252 -35.06 -20.17 -40.44
C ALA A 252 -34.00 -20.89 -39.57
N ARG A 253 -34.49 -21.33 -38.40
CA ARG A 253 -33.94 -22.35 -37.47
C ARG A 253 -34.27 -23.78 -37.95
N PRO A 254 -33.58 -24.84 -37.48
CA PRO A 254 -34.01 -25.55 -36.24
C PRO A 254 -32.81 -26.09 -35.42
N GLY A 255 -32.91 -26.65 -34.21
CA GLY A 255 -33.98 -26.83 -33.20
C GLY A 255 -33.31 -27.21 -31.86
N SER A 256 -33.77 -26.73 -30.70
CA SER A 256 -34.73 -27.43 -29.83
C SER A 256 -34.30 -28.85 -29.40
N ALA A 257 -33.47 -28.94 -28.36
CA ALA A 257 -33.41 -30.10 -27.47
C ALA A 257 -33.58 -29.60 -26.02
N ALA A 258 -34.60 -30.10 -25.31
CA ALA A 258 -34.87 -29.74 -23.92
C ALA A 258 -34.04 -30.62 -22.98
N LEU A 259 -33.52 -30.04 -21.89
CA LEU A 259 -33.04 -30.79 -20.74
C LEU A 259 -33.69 -30.27 -19.45
N ASP A 260 -34.71 -31.04 -19.09
CA ASP A 260 -35.30 -31.32 -17.79
C ASP A 260 -34.82 -30.54 -16.55
N THR A 261 -35.79 -29.93 -15.86
CA THR A 261 -35.62 -29.32 -14.54
C THR A 261 -35.59 -30.39 -13.44
N ALA A 262 -34.40 -30.83 -13.04
CA ALA A 262 -34.22 -31.64 -11.83
C ALA A 262 -33.76 -30.75 -10.65
N ALA A 263 -34.70 -30.39 -9.77
CA ALA A 263 -34.42 -29.62 -8.56
C ALA A 263 -33.65 -30.45 -7.52
N ALA A 264 -32.33 -30.50 -7.63
CA ALA A 264 -31.46 -31.03 -6.58
C ALA A 264 -31.32 -30.01 -5.45
N ARG A 265 -32.03 -30.25 -4.33
CA ARG A 265 -31.79 -29.53 -3.07
C ARG A 265 -30.40 -29.88 -2.54
N VAL A 266 -29.40 -29.06 -2.86
CA VAL A 266 -28.11 -29.09 -2.17
C VAL A 266 -28.28 -28.37 -0.84
N ALA A 267 -27.98 -29.06 0.26
CA ALA A 267 -28.09 -28.49 1.59
C ALA A 267 -27.07 -27.36 1.78
N VAL A 268 -27.50 -26.26 2.40
CA VAL A 268 -26.59 -25.23 2.94
C VAL A 268 -25.72 -25.92 4.00
N PRO A 269 -24.39 -25.98 3.85
CA PRO A 269 -23.52 -26.36 4.95
C PRO A 269 -23.58 -25.23 5.99
N GLU A 270 -23.80 -25.58 7.26
CA GLU A 270 -23.76 -24.60 8.34
C GLU A 270 -22.41 -23.87 8.33
N SER A 271 -22.44 -22.55 8.39
CA SER A 271 -21.24 -21.73 8.46
C SER A 271 -20.46 -22.12 9.72
N PRO A 272 -19.23 -22.67 9.61
CA PRO A 272 -18.45 -23.03 10.78
C PRO A 272 -18.12 -21.74 11.52
N ALA A 273 -18.39 -21.73 12.83
CA ALA A 273 -18.17 -20.56 13.67
C ALA A 273 -16.77 -19.98 13.46
N SER A 274 -16.70 -18.67 13.23
CA SER A 274 -15.46 -17.91 13.03
C SER A 274 -14.40 -18.35 14.04
N ALA A 275 -13.39 -19.06 13.54
CA ALA A 275 -12.29 -19.52 14.36
C ALA A 275 -11.52 -18.28 14.83
N ALA A 276 -11.32 -18.16 16.14
CA ALA A 276 -10.52 -17.08 16.71
C ALA A 276 -9.17 -16.95 15.98
N PRO A 277 -8.66 -15.72 15.75
CA PRO A 277 -7.48 -15.51 14.93
C PRO A 277 -6.32 -16.35 15.45
N VAL A 278 -5.94 -17.35 14.66
CA VAL A 278 -4.77 -18.17 14.93
C VAL A 278 -3.57 -17.25 14.73
N ALA A 279 -3.00 -16.79 15.86
CA ALA A 279 -1.74 -16.07 15.84
C ALA A 279 -0.75 -16.86 14.98
N ASP A 280 -0.05 -16.17 14.06
CA ASP A 280 0.93 -16.79 13.16
C ASP A 280 1.80 -17.75 14.00
N PRO A 281 1.86 -19.06 13.65
CA PRO A 281 2.65 -19.99 14.43
C PRO A 281 4.10 -19.51 14.37
N VAL A 282 4.64 -19.15 15.55
CA VAL A 282 6.06 -18.89 15.72
C VAL A 282 6.78 -20.22 15.50
N GLY A 283 7.06 -20.51 14.24
CA GLY A 283 7.77 -21.71 13.82
C GLY A 283 9.12 -21.80 14.51
N PRO A 284 9.57 -23.00 14.91
CA PRO A 284 10.79 -23.12 15.68
C PRO A 284 12.02 -22.82 14.80
N GLY A 285 12.75 -21.76 15.15
CA GLY A 285 14.18 -21.67 14.85
C GLY A 285 14.59 -21.13 13.48
N GLY A 286 14.12 -19.94 13.09
CA GLY A 286 15.01 -19.06 12.33
C GLY A 286 16.19 -18.67 13.22
N SER A 287 17.43 -19.00 12.83
CA SER A 287 18.61 -18.72 13.66
C SER A 287 18.73 -17.23 13.98
N SER A 288 18.86 -16.86 15.26
CA SER A 288 19.00 -15.45 15.65
C SER A 288 20.37 -14.85 15.30
N GLU A 289 21.31 -15.69 14.87
CA GLU A 289 22.66 -15.31 14.46
C GLU A 289 22.76 -15.18 12.94
N ALA A 290 23.62 -14.25 12.50
CA ALA A 290 23.96 -14.09 11.09
C ALA A 290 24.70 -15.32 10.56
N ARG A 291 24.42 -15.70 9.31
CA ARG A 291 25.03 -16.84 8.62
C ARG A 291 25.26 -16.54 7.15
N VAL A 292 26.16 -17.28 6.51
CA VAL A 292 26.35 -17.24 5.05
C VAL A 292 25.82 -18.53 4.45
N VAL A 293 24.97 -18.42 3.44
CA VAL A 293 24.38 -19.55 2.69
C VAL A 293 24.90 -19.48 1.26
N ASP A 294 25.83 -20.37 0.91
CA ASP A 294 26.51 -20.44 -0.40
C ASP A 294 26.96 -19.07 -0.97
N GLY A 295 27.54 -18.24 -0.11
CA GLY A 295 28.03 -16.89 -0.43
C GLY A 295 27.04 -15.74 -0.16
N LEU A 296 25.74 -16.03 0.02
CA LEU A 296 24.75 -15.01 0.37
C LEU A 296 24.72 -14.77 1.89
N VAL A 297 24.79 -13.50 2.30
CA VAL A 297 24.65 -13.11 3.71
C VAL A 297 23.18 -13.18 4.12
N ILE A 298 22.88 -13.98 5.15
CA ILE A 298 21.60 -13.99 5.85
C ILE A 298 21.85 -13.43 7.25
N PRO A 299 21.62 -12.11 7.47
CA PRO A 299 22.01 -11.46 8.70
C PRO A 299 21.04 -11.77 9.85
N LYS A 300 21.37 -11.27 11.05
CA LYS A 300 20.49 -11.33 12.22
C LYS A 300 19.14 -10.65 11.92
N HIS A 301 18.06 -11.25 12.42
CA HIS A 301 16.71 -10.70 12.28
C HIS A 301 16.54 -9.38 13.05
N PHE A 302 16.21 -8.30 12.34
CA PHE A 302 15.73 -7.05 12.94
C PHE A 302 14.27 -7.18 13.41
N ASP A 303 14.00 -6.85 14.68
CA ASP A 303 12.65 -6.85 15.23
C ASP A 303 11.91 -5.55 14.91
N PHE A 304 10.86 -5.66 14.09
CA PHE A 304 9.98 -4.54 13.72
C PHE A 304 8.91 -4.22 14.79
N THR A 305 8.78 -5.01 15.86
CA THR A 305 7.75 -4.84 16.89
C THR A 305 7.75 -3.43 17.51
N PRO A 306 8.89 -2.85 17.95
CA PRO A 306 8.92 -1.51 18.56
C PRO A 306 8.45 -0.40 17.60
N LEU A 307 8.71 -0.56 16.29
CA LEU A 307 8.23 0.35 15.26
C LEU A 307 6.71 0.26 15.10
N ALA A 308 6.19 -0.97 15.01
CA ALA A 308 4.77 -1.24 14.84
C ALA A 308 3.92 -0.77 16.04
N THR A 309 4.44 -0.84 17.26
CA THR A 309 3.75 -0.41 18.48
C THR A 309 4.04 1.05 18.88
N SER A 310 4.72 1.82 18.02
CA SER A 310 5.09 3.21 18.32
C SER A 310 3.90 4.18 18.29
N THR A 311 4.00 5.30 19.04
CA THR A 311 3.00 6.38 18.97
C THR A 311 2.91 7.01 17.57
N ARG A 312 3.98 6.96 16.78
CA ARG A 312 3.99 7.38 15.37
C ARG A 312 3.18 6.41 14.50
N ALA A 313 3.32 5.10 14.70
CA ALA A 313 2.50 4.10 14.00
C ALA A 313 1.00 4.27 14.33
N ALA A 314 0.67 4.57 15.60
CA ALA A 314 -0.71 4.90 15.99
C ALA A 314 -1.23 6.18 15.31
N LEU A 315 -0.41 7.23 15.18
CA LEU A 315 -0.76 8.44 14.44
C LEU A 315 -1.00 8.15 12.94
N PHE A 316 -0.16 7.33 12.31
CA PHE A 316 -0.31 6.93 10.91
C PHE A 316 -1.59 6.08 10.74
N GLY A 317 -1.86 5.17 11.68
CA GLY A 317 -3.13 4.44 11.80
C GLY A 317 -4.33 5.36 11.72
N LYS A 318 -4.36 6.39 12.59
CA LYS A 318 -5.44 7.38 12.67
C LYS A 318 -5.61 8.23 11.40
N LEU A 319 -4.55 8.48 10.64
CA LEU A 319 -4.59 9.34 9.46
C LEU A 319 -4.88 8.60 8.15
N LEU A 320 -4.59 7.30 8.08
CA LEU A 320 -4.67 6.51 6.85
C LEU A 320 -5.82 5.50 6.82
N THR A 321 -6.48 5.23 7.96
CA THR A 321 -7.68 4.39 8.03
C THR A 321 -8.92 5.23 8.28
N GLN A 322 -10.00 4.95 7.54
CA GLN A 322 -11.31 5.55 7.83
C GLN A 322 -11.84 5.07 9.18
N PRO A 323 -12.49 5.93 10.00
CA PRO A 323 -13.09 5.50 11.24
C PRO A 323 -14.03 4.30 11.04
N HIS A 324 -13.86 3.25 11.85
CA HIS A 324 -14.61 1.98 11.79
C HIS A 324 -14.39 1.11 10.54
N ALA A 325 -13.41 1.42 9.68
CA ALA A 325 -13.04 0.51 8.59
C ALA A 325 -12.13 -0.62 9.10
N GLU A 326 -12.56 -1.86 8.93
CA GLU A 326 -11.73 -3.04 9.12
C GLU A 326 -11.08 -3.42 7.78
N PRO A 327 -9.73 -3.42 7.67
CA PRO A 327 -9.05 -3.80 6.43
C PRO A 327 -9.17 -5.31 6.17
N LEU A 328 -9.55 -5.68 4.95
CA LEU A 328 -9.74 -7.06 4.50
C LEU A 328 -8.49 -7.94 4.64
N ASP A 329 -8.71 -9.25 4.73
CA ASP A 329 -7.67 -10.29 4.67
C ASP A 329 -7.06 -10.34 3.26
N LEU A 330 -5.79 -10.72 3.12
CA LEU A 330 -5.11 -10.62 1.82
C LEU A 330 -5.66 -11.62 0.79
N ASP A 331 -6.17 -12.77 1.24
CA ASP A 331 -6.86 -13.73 0.38
C ASP A 331 -8.19 -13.18 -0.13
N GLN A 332 -8.99 -12.52 0.72
CA GLN A 332 -10.22 -11.85 0.29
C GLN A 332 -9.94 -10.71 -0.70
N VAL A 333 -8.90 -9.89 -0.47
CA VAL A 333 -8.49 -8.85 -1.43
C VAL A 333 -8.13 -9.45 -2.80
N VAL A 334 -7.46 -10.61 -2.81
CA VAL A 334 -7.11 -11.31 -4.05
C VAL A 334 -8.34 -11.93 -4.72
N ASP A 335 -9.26 -12.53 -3.95
CA ASP A 335 -10.52 -13.10 -4.47
C ASP A 335 -11.41 -12.02 -5.09
N ASP A 336 -11.57 -10.88 -4.42
CA ASP A 336 -12.36 -9.75 -4.91
C ASP A 336 -11.77 -9.20 -6.22
N LEU A 337 -10.45 -8.99 -6.26
CA LEU A 337 -9.75 -8.54 -7.48
C LEU A 337 -9.90 -9.56 -8.63
N GLN A 338 -9.68 -10.85 -8.38
CA GLN A 338 -9.81 -11.88 -9.39
C GLN A 338 -11.25 -12.03 -9.90
N THR A 339 -12.24 -11.83 -9.03
CA THR A 339 -13.66 -11.84 -9.39
C THR A 339 -14.00 -10.64 -10.28
N LEU A 340 -13.67 -9.42 -9.84
CA LEU A 340 -13.95 -8.18 -10.57
C LEU A 340 -13.20 -8.05 -11.90
N ILE A 341 -12.01 -8.65 -12.04
CA ILE A 341 -11.30 -8.74 -13.32
C ILE A 341 -12.00 -9.75 -14.25
N ALA A 342 -12.55 -10.84 -13.72
CA ALA A 342 -13.14 -11.90 -14.54
C ALA A 342 -14.57 -11.61 -15.04
N GLY A 343 -15.29 -10.68 -14.41
CA GLY A 343 -16.67 -10.33 -14.76
C GLY A 343 -17.37 -9.53 -13.64
N PRO A 344 -18.72 -9.44 -13.67
CA PRO A 344 -19.47 -8.78 -12.61
C PRO A 344 -19.27 -9.46 -11.25
N PHE A 345 -19.15 -8.64 -10.21
CA PHE A 345 -19.35 -9.07 -8.84
C PHE A 345 -20.85 -9.22 -8.57
N VAL A 346 -21.25 -10.31 -7.92
CA VAL A 346 -22.66 -10.62 -7.63
C VAL A 346 -22.83 -10.82 -6.13
N ASP A 347 -23.76 -10.09 -5.51
CA ASP A 347 -24.05 -10.21 -4.07
C ASP A 347 -24.99 -11.39 -3.74
N GLU A 348 -25.24 -11.64 -2.45
CA GLU A 348 -26.13 -12.74 -2.03
C GLU A 348 -27.61 -12.58 -2.45
N PHE A 349 -28.00 -11.41 -2.96
CA PHE A 349 -29.34 -11.11 -3.46
C PHE A 349 -29.44 -11.21 -4.99
N GLY A 350 -28.33 -11.43 -5.69
CA GLY A 350 -28.26 -11.47 -7.15
C GLY A 350 -28.18 -10.09 -7.81
N ASN A 351 -27.78 -9.04 -7.10
CA ASN A 351 -27.44 -7.76 -7.71
C ASN A 351 -26.04 -7.85 -8.33
N GLU A 352 -25.88 -7.36 -9.56
CA GLU A 352 -24.62 -7.37 -10.30
C GLU A 352 -23.97 -5.98 -10.32
N ALA A 353 -22.64 -5.93 -10.15
CA ALA A 353 -21.84 -4.71 -10.28
C ALA A 353 -20.56 -4.99 -11.08
N HIS A 354 -20.22 -4.09 -12.00
CA HIS A 354 -19.07 -4.21 -12.91
C HIS A 354 -17.96 -3.21 -12.52
N ALA A 355 -16.69 -3.63 -12.62
CA ALA A 355 -15.55 -2.73 -12.44
C ALA A 355 -15.26 -1.98 -13.76
N VAL A 356 -15.58 -0.68 -13.81
CA VAL A 356 -15.49 0.11 -15.05
C VAL A 356 -14.66 1.38 -14.84
N PRO A 357 -13.39 1.40 -15.29
CA PRO A 357 -12.65 0.34 -16.01
C PRO A 357 -12.12 -0.76 -15.08
N GLY A 358 -11.67 -1.89 -15.63
CA GLY A 358 -10.93 -2.93 -14.90
C GLY A 358 -11.40 -4.36 -15.15
N GLU A 359 -12.68 -4.56 -15.38
CA GLU A 359 -13.21 -5.84 -15.87
C GLU A 359 -12.56 -6.18 -17.23
N GLY A 360 -12.05 -7.41 -17.35
CA GLY A 360 -11.36 -7.89 -18.55
C GLY A 360 -9.97 -7.28 -18.80
N SER A 361 -9.36 -6.57 -17.84
CA SER A 361 -8.02 -5.99 -17.98
C SER A 361 -6.89 -7.04 -17.99
N ASP A 362 -5.78 -6.72 -18.67
CA ASP A 362 -4.58 -7.56 -18.80
C ASP A 362 -3.61 -7.38 -17.61
N LEU A 363 -4.12 -6.98 -16.44
CA LEU A 363 -3.33 -6.68 -15.25
C LEU A 363 -2.63 -7.92 -14.67
N GLU A 364 -1.33 -7.82 -14.46
CA GLU A 364 -0.57 -8.87 -13.80
C GLU A 364 -0.62 -8.68 -12.27
N LEU A 365 -1.39 -9.52 -11.56
CA LEU A 365 -1.48 -9.48 -10.09
C LEU A 365 -0.21 -10.07 -9.46
N TRP A 366 0.46 -9.29 -8.60
CA TRP A 366 1.65 -9.72 -7.85
C TRP A 366 1.43 -9.63 -6.35
N ILE A 367 2.09 -10.50 -5.58
CA ILE A 367 2.08 -10.43 -4.11
C ILE A 367 3.50 -10.18 -3.60
N LEU A 368 3.66 -9.19 -2.72
CA LEU A 368 4.94 -8.88 -2.09
C LEU A 368 4.97 -9.35 -0.63
N GLY A 369 6.13 -9.87 -0.19
CA GLY A 369 6.30 -10.44 1.15
C GLY A 369 7.71 -10.28 1.74
N SER A 370 7.76 -10.37 3.07
CA SER A 370 9.00 -10.22 3.88
C SER A 370 9.22 -11.37 4.86
N SER A 371 8.41 -12.44 4.77
CA SER A 371 8.48 -13.66 5.59
C SER A 371 7.68 -14.79 4.92
N GLY A 372 7.76 -16.01 5.46
CA GLY A 372 6.93 -17.15 5.05
C GLY A 372 5.48 -17.11 5.55
N GLY A 373 5.00 -15.92 5.95
CA GLY A 373 3.65 -15.70 6.47
C GLY A 373 2.55 -15.68 5.40
N GLU A 374 1.46 -14.99 5.70
CA GLU A 374 0.27 -14.86 4.85
C GLU A 374 0.59 -14.54 3.38
N SER A 375 1.41 -13.51 3.09
CA SER A 375 1.73 -13.12 1.70
C SER A 375 2.30 -14.26 0.87
N ALA A 376 3.29 -15.00 1.38
CA ALA A 376 3.90 -16.11 0.67
C ALA A 376 2.91 -17.27 0.46
N ARG A 377 2.12 -17.58 1.50
CA ARG A 377 1.10 -18.64 1.45
C ARG A 377 -0.04 -18.34 0.48
N VAL A 378 -0.56 -17.10 0.48
CA VAL A 378 -1.63 -16.66 -0.44
C VAL A 378 -1.12 -16.65 -1.87
N ALA A 379 0.06 -16.08 -2.13
CA ALA A 379 0.66 -16.05 -3.47
C ALA A 379 0.82 -17.46 -4.04
N GLY A 380 1.37 -18.39 -3.25
CA GLY A 380 1.54 -19.79 -3.65
C GLY A 380 0.19 -20.48 -3.90
N ALA A 381 -0.73 -20.41 -2.93
CA ALA A 381 -2.00 -21.12 -3.01
C ALA A 381 -2.91 -20.66 -4.17
N ARG A 382 -2.73 -19.41 -4.65
CA ARG A 382 -3.44 -18.82 -5.79
C ARG A 382 -2.67 -18.93 -7.12
N GLY A 383 -1.44 -19.45 -7.11
CA GLY A 383 -0.59 -19.55 -8.29
C GLY A 383 -0.24 -18.19 -8.89
N LEU A 384 0.01 -17.20 -8.03
CA LEU A 384 0.43 -15.85 -8.40
C LEU A 384 1.95 -15.72 -8.32
N PRO A 385 2.56 -14.79 -9.07
CA PRO A 385 3.97 -14.45 -8.92
C PRO A 385 4.23 -13.73 -7.58
N PHE A 386 5.41 -13.96 -7.00
CA PHE A 386 5.75 -13.51 -5.65
C PHE A 386 7.07 -12.73 -5.62
N ALA A 387 7.08 -11.56 -4.97
CA ALA A 387 8.30 -10.79 -4.75
C ALA A 387 8.74 -10.84 -3.28
N ALA A 388 9.95 -11.34 -3.03
CA ALA A 388 10.54 -11.47 -1.70
C ALA A 388 11.51 -10.31 -1.39
N ASN A 389 11.32 -9.65 -0.24
CA ASN A 389 12.01 -8.41 0.10
C ASN A 389 13.30 -8.59 0.90
N TYR A 390 14.41 -8.90 0.21
CA TYR A 390 15.75 -8.93 0.81
C TYR A 390 16.23 -7.51 1.18
N HIS A 391 15.88 -6.48 0.41
CA HIS A 391 16.12 -5.05 0.71
C HIS A 391 15.32 -4.47 1.90
N VAL A 392 14.59 -5.28 2.67
CA VAL A 392 13.85 -4.81 3.87
C VAL A 392 14.03 -5.77 5.05
N ALA A 393 13.84 -7.07 4.80
CA ALA A 393 13.92 -8.13 5.79
C ALA A 393 14.87 -9.26 5.32
N PRO A 394 16.16 -8.95 5.12
CA PRO A 394 17.11 -9.88 4.48
C PRO A 394 17.20 -11.24 5.19
N ALA A 395 17.14 -11.23 6.53
CA ALA A 395 17.14 -12.43 7.38
C ALA A 395 16.07 -13.48 7.02
N LYS A 396 14.96 -13.06 6.39
CA LYS A 396 13.77 -13.90 6.10
C LYS A 396 13.53 -14.19 4.62
N VAL A 397 14.43 -13.79 3.72
CA VAL A 397 14.23 -14.00 2.27
C VAL A 397 14.06 -15.49 1.91
N LEU A 398 14.89 -16.37 2.50
CA LEU A 398 14.86 -17.81 2.19
C LEU A 398 13.58 -18.47 2.72
N GLU A 399 13.17 -18.12 3.95
CA GLU A 399 11.90 -18.56 4.56
C GLU A 399 10.69 -18.13 3.70
N ALA A 400 10.69 -16.88 3.21
CA ALA A 400 9.63 -16.36 2.35
C ALA A 400 9.52 -17.11 1.02
N VAL A 401 10.66 -17.33 0.35
CA VAL A 401 10.72 -18.03 -0.94
C VAL A 401 10.39 -19.52 -0.80
N GLU A 402 10.85 -20.17 0.27
CA GLU A 402 10.53 -21.57 0.57
C GLU A 402 9.02 -21.75 0.85
N ALA A 403 8.44 -20.91 1.70
CA ALA A 403 7.02 -20.96 2.01
C ALA A 403 6.12 -20.70 0.78
N TYR A 404 6.52 -19.77 -0.10
CA TYR A 404 5.83 -19.53 -1.37
C TYR A 404 5.84 -20.78 -2.26
N ARG A 405 7.01 -21.39 -2.46
CA ARG A 405 7.16 -22.60 -3.28
C ARG A 405 6.43 -23.80 -2.69
N ALA A 406 6.46 -23.97 -1.37
CA ALA A 406 5.75 -25.03 -0.67
C ALA A 406 4.21 -24.89 -0.75
N ALA A 407 3.70 -23.64 -0.81
CA ALA A 407 2.29 -23.36 -1.00
C ALA A 407 1.84 -23.37 -2.47
N PHE A 408 2.77 -23.40 -3.44
CA PHE A 408 2.48 -23.14 -4.85
C PHE A 408 1.50 -24.15 -5.46
N ARG A 409 0.47 -23.62 -6.13
CA ARG A 409 -0.47 -24.37 -6.97
C ARG A 409 -0.49 -23.73 -8.36
N PRO A 410 -0.30 -24.50 -9.45
CA PRO A 410 -0.42 -23.96 -10.80
C PRO A 410 -1.76 -23.26 -11.06
N SER A 411 -1.72 -22.13 -11.74
CA SER A 411 -2.88 -21.31 -12.13
C SER A 411 -3.06 -21.31 -13.65
N LYS A 412 -4.01 -20.51 -14.16
CA LYS A 412 -4.19 -20.31 -15.61
C LYS A 412 -2.99 -19.59 -16.25
N THR A 413 -2.24 -18.79 -15.48
CA THR A 413 -1.14 -17.94 -15.97
C THR A 413 0.24 -18.52 -15.63
N LEU A 414 0.40 -19.18 -14.47
CA LEU A 414 1.67 -19.76 -14.02
C LEU A 414 1.58 -21.27 -13.85
N SER A 415 2.37 -22.01 -14.64
CA SER A 415 2.52 -23.47 -14.54
C SER A 415 3.56 -23.91 -13.49
N ALA A 416 4.43 -23.00 -13.07
CA ALA A 416 5.49 -23.20 -12.07
C ALA A 416 5.62 -21.95 -11.18
N PRO A 417 6.22 -22.04 -9.98
CA PRO A 417 6.45 -20.88 -9.13
C PRO A 417 7.30 -19.83 -9.84
N HIS A 418 6.97 -18.54 -9.66
CA HIS A 418 7.73 -17.43 -10.24
C HIS A 418 8.11 -16.44 -9.13
N VAL A 419 9.41 -16.29 -8.89
CA VAL A 419 9.98 -15.58 -7.74
C VAL A 419 10.84 -14.40 -8.20
N MET A 420 10.44 -13.20 -7.81
CA MET A 420 11.29 -12.02 -7.88
C MET A 420 11.94 -11.76 -6.51
N VAL A 421 13.21 -11.35 -6.48
CA VAL A 421 13.89 -10.99 -5.22
C VAL A 421 14.49 -9.61 -5.32
N SER A 422 14.26 -8.78 -4.31
CA SER A 422 14.61 -7.35 -4.33
C SER A 422 15.79 -6.98 -3.45
N ALA A 423 16.74 -6.19 -3.96
CA ALA A 423 18.00 -5.82 -3.31
C ALA A 423 18.32 -4.32 -3.45
N ASP A 424 19.02 -3.74 -2.46
CA ASP A 424 19.63 -2.42 -2.62
C ASP A 424 20.99 -2.55 -3.30
N VAL A 425 21.26 -1.66 -4.25
CA VAL A 425 22.51 -1.61 -5.01
C VAL A 425 23.01 -0.16 -5.15
N VAL A 426 24.32 0.01 -5.14
CA VAL A 426 25.00 1.23 -5.61
C VAL A 426 26.19 0.80 -6.47
N VAL A 427 26.14 1.16 -7.76
CA VAL A 427 27.19 0.86 -8.73
C VAL A 427 27.88 2.14 -9.16
N ALA A 428 29.21 2.11 -9.20
CA ALA A 428 30.04 3.16 -9.79
C ALA A 428 31.10 2.54 -10.71
N GLU A 429 31.95 3.37 -11.30
CA GLU A 429 33.09 2.94 -12.13
C GLU A 429 34.02 1.95 -11.41
N ASP A 430 34.20 2.12 -10.10
CA ASP A 430 35.03 1.27 -9.25
C ASP A 430 34.43 1.10 -7.84
N ASP A 431 35.01 0.15 -7.09
CA ASP A 431 34.56 -0.22 -5.75
C ASP A 431 34.66 0.93 -4.73
N ASP A 432 35.62 1.84 -4.85
CA ASP A 432 35.86 2.89 -3.86
C ASP A 432 34.95 4.10 -4.09
N THR A 433 34.74 4.48 -5.34
CA THR A 433 33.72 5.46 -5.74
C THR A 433 32.33 5.01 -5.32
N ALA A 434 32.00 3.72 -5.50
CA ALA A 434 30.72 3.17 -5.07
C ALA A 434 30.53 3.23 -3.54
N LYS A 435 31.59 2.96 -2.76
CA LYS A 435 31.56 3.09 -1.30
C LYS A 435 31.31 4.53 -0.87
N GLU A 436 31.93 5.51 -1.52
CA GLU A 436 31.73 6.94 -1.23
C GLU A 436 30.27 7.35 -1.48
N LEU A 437 29.72 7.02 -2.65
CA LEU A 437 28.31 7.28 -3.00
C LEU A 437 27.32 6.59 -2.05
N ALA A 438 27.69 5.45 -1.47
CA ALA A 438 26.87 4.69 -0.53
C ALA A 438 26.96 5.18 0.93
N ILE A 439 27.88 6.08 1.30
CA ILE A 439 28.01 6.60 2.69
C ILE A 439 26.66 7.05 3.30
N PRO A 440 25.79 7.81 2.61
CA PRO A 440 24.59 8.36 3.24
C PRO A 440 23.49 7.33 3.54
N TYR A 441 23.57 6.14 2.93
CA TYR A 441 22.60 5.06 3.12
C TYR A 441 22.48 4.62 4.58
N ALA A 442 23.59 4.59 5.33
CA ALA A 442 23.56 4.21 6.75
C ALA A 442 22.67 5.17 7.57
N LEU A 443 22.86 6.48 7.43
CA LEU A 443 22.07 7.50 8.14
C LEU A 443 20.59 7.48 7.73
N TRP A 444 20.33 7.19 6.44
CA TRP A 444 18.97 7.02 5.94
C TRP A 444 18.28 5.78 6.53
N VAL A 445 18.93 4.61 6.55
CA VAL A 445 18.41 3.38 7.19
C VAL A 445 18.17 3.60 8.68
N ARG A 446 19.10 4.26 9.37
CA ARG A 446 18.98 4.61 10.79
C ARG A 446 17.66 5.35 11.05
N SER A 447 17.33 6.36 10.25
CA SER A 447 16.10 7.15 10.41
C SER A 447 14.81 6.34 10.29
N ILE A 448 14.78 5.35 9.39
CA ILE A 448 13.67 4.41 9.21
C ILE A 448 13.53 3.56 10.48
N ARG A 449 14.64 2.99 10.94
CA ARG A 449 14.66 1.98 12.00
C ARG A 449 14.59 2.53 13.42
N SER A 450 14.90 3.81 13.61
CA SER A 450 14.61 4.55 14.83
C SER A 450 13.17 5.11 14.86
N GLY A 451 12.34 4.78 13.85
CA GLY A 451 10.94 5.19 13.79
C GLY A 451 10.69 6.62 13.31
N GLY A 452 11.70 7.32 12.79
CA GLY A 452 11.50 8.59 12.09
C GLY A 452 10.81 8.42 10.73
N GLY A 453 10.96 7.24 10.12
CA GLY A 453 10.67 7.00 8.71
C GLY A 453 11.83 7.48 7.83
N ALA A 454 11.79 7.21 6.54
CA ALA A 454 12.82 7.70 5.62
C ALA A 454 12.84 9.24 5.61
N ILE A 455 13.98 9.82 5.97
CA ILE A 455 14.32 11.24 5.77
C ILE A 455 14.70 11.49 4.30
N PRO A 456 14.70 12.76 3.83
CA PRO A 456 15.37 13.10 2.58
C PRO A 456 16.79 12.55 2.60
N PHE A 457 17.17 11.83 1.54
CA PHE A 457 18.44 11.11 1.49
C PHE A 457 19.61 12.10 1.69
N PRO A 458 20.45 11.89 2.72
CA PRO A 458 21.44 12.89 3.10
C PRO A 458 22.58 12.95 2.09
N SER A 459 23.33 14.06 2.12
CA SER A 459 24.61 14.19 1.45
C SER A 459 25.70 13.39 2.19
N VAL A 460 26.85 13.20 1.53
CA VAL A 460 28.05 12.61 2.16
C VAL A 460 28.51 13.46 3.35
N GLU A 461 28.50 14.79 3.22
CA GLU A 461 28.91 15.72 4.29
C GLU A 461 28.02 15.60 5.54
N GLU A 462 26.70 15.65 5.39
CA GLU A 462 25.74 15.49 6.50
C GLU A 462 25.90 14.13 7.20
N SER A 463 26.26 13.10 6.43
CA SER A 463 26.42 11.73 6.92
C SER A 463 27.73 11.52 7.67
N LEU A 464 28.82 12.14 7.20
CA LEU A 464 30.11 12.17 7.89
C LEU A 464 30.08 13.04 9.15
N ALA A 465 29.23 14.06 9.19
CA ALA A 465 28.98 14.88 10.38
C ALA A 465 28.16 14.17 11.48
N HIS A 466 27.53 13.02 11.18
CA HIS A 466 26.70 12.30 12.13
C HIS A 466 27.51 11.58 13.21
N GLN A 467 27.12 11.79 14.48
CA GLN A 467 27.73 11.11 15.62
C GLN A 467 27.04 9.77 15.88
N TRP A 468 27.71 8.68 15.49
CA TRP A 468 27.21 7.32 15.65
C TRP A 468 27.43 6.77 17.05
N THR A 469 26.36 6.34 17.71
CA THR A 469 26.43 5.45 18.88
C THR A 469 26.54 3.98 18.45
N ASP A 470 26.83 3.08 19.39
CA ASP A 470 26.87 1.64 19.08
C ASP A 470 25.47 1.07 18.83
N GLU A 471 24.43 1.60 19.49
CA GLU A 471 23.02 1.29 19.18
C GLU A 471 22.69 1.67 17.73
N ASP A 472 23.16 2.82 17.25
CA ASP A 472 22.94 3.23 15.84
C ASP A 472 23.63 2.27 14.86
N ARG A 473 24.81 1.73 15.20
CA ARG A 473 25.53 0.76 14.36
C ARG A 473 24.78 -0.57 14.30
N ASP A 474 24.41 -1.11 15.46
CA ASP A 474 23.61 -2.34 15.57
C ASP A 474 22.27 -2.21 14.82
N LEU A 475 21.67 -1.02 14.86
CA LEU A 475 20.41 -0.72 14.19
C LEU A 475 20.49 -0.82 12.66
N VAL A 476 21.66 -0.54 12.05
CA VAL A 476 21.83 -0.51 10.58
C VAL A 476 22.63 -1.70 10.02
N ALA A 477 23.33 -2.46 10.88
CA ALA A 477 24.33 -3.46 10.49
C ALA A 477 23.84 -4.43 9.42
N ASP A 478 22.71 -5.12 9.63
CA ASP A 478 22.16 -6.09 8.66
C ASP A 478 21.86 -5.47 7.29
N ARG A 479 21.43 -4.20 7.24
CA ARG A 479 21.12 -3.51 5.99
C ARG A 479 22.38 -3.07 5.25
N LEU A 480 23.47 -2.79 5.97
CA LEU A 480 24.79 -2.52 5.40
C LEU A 480 25.45 -3.81 4.89
N ASP A 481 25.38 -4.89 5.68
CA ASP A 481 25.90 -6.22 5.33
C ASP A 481 25.23 -6.77 4.06
N THR A 482 23.99 -6.39 3.78
CA THR A 482 23.24 -6.80 2.58
C THR A 482 23.09 -5.72 1.51
N HIS A 483 23.82 -4.60 1.60
CA HIS A 483 23.85 -3.57 0.56
C HIS A 483 24.90 -3.94 -0.49
N PHE A 484 24.49 -4.09 -1.77
CA PHE A 484 25.41 -4.49 -2.83
C PHE A 484 26.07 -3.25 -3.45
N VAL A 485 27.21 -2.87 -2.88
CA VAL A 485 27.99 -1.69 -3.28
C VAL A 485 29.30 -2.14 -3.96
N GLY A 486 29.62 -1.58 -5.12
CA GLY A 486 30.89 -1.81 -5.81
C GLY A 486 30.92 -1.37 -7.28
N SER A 487 31.95 -1.83 -8.00
CA SER A 487 32.03 -1.81 -9.46
C SER A 487 30.90 -2.64 -10.11
N PRO A 488 30.67 -2.54 -11.43
CA PRO A 488 29.60 -3.28 -12.10
C PRO A 488 29.74 -4.79 -11.92
N GLN A 489 30.96 -5.32 -12.14
CA GLN A 489 31.29 -6.72 -11.93
C GLN A 489 31.07 -7.14 -10.46
N THR A 490 31.56 -6.35 -9.49
CA THR A 490 31.41 -6.63 -8.05
C THR A 490 29.95 -6.77 -7.64
N VAL A 491 29.06 -5.92 -8.19
CA VAL A 491 27.63 -5.96 -7.87
C VAL A 491 26.91 -7.07 -8.65
N ALA A 492 27.28 -7.33 -9.90
CA ALA A 492 26.76 -8.46 -10.68
C ALA A 492 27.06 -9.82 -10.02
N GLU A 493 28.29 -10.05 -9.53
CA GLU A 493 28.66 -11.29 -8.83
C GLU A 493 27.84 -11.52 -7.54
N ARG A 494 27.50 -10.44 -6.82
CA ARG A 494 26.63 -10.47 -5.63
C ARG A 494 25.16 -10.71 -6.00
N LEU A 495 24.68 -10.10 -7.08
CA LEU A 495 23.32 -10.30 -7.60
C LEU A 495 23.12 -11.73 -8.13
N GLU A 496 24.08 -12.33 -8.83
CA GLU A 496 23.99 -13.75 -9.22
C GLU A 496 24.08 -14.66 -7.99
N THR A 497 24.84 -14.29 -6.95
CA THR A 497 24.82 -15.03 -5.69
C THR A 497 23.45 -15.00 -5.02
N LEU A 498 22.81 -13.83 -4.92
CA LEU A 498 21.43 -13.71 -4.45
C LEU A 498 20.46 -14.53 -5.30
N ARG A 499 20.54 -14.39 -6.62
CA ARG A 499 19.69 -15.09 -7.59
C ARG A 499 19.84 -16.61 -7.49
N ARG A 500 21.07 -17.12 -7.42
CA ARG A 500 21.37 -18.55 -7.31
C ARG A 500 20.85 -19.15 -6.00
N VAL A 501 21.10 -18.49 -4.87
CA VAL A 501 20.75 -19.01 -3.54
C VAL A 501 19.23 -18.97 -3.29
N THR A 502 18.55 -17.95 -3.81
CA THR A 502 17.08 -17.89 -3.78
C THR A 502 16.42 -18.66 -4.94
N ALA A 503 17.20 -19.05 -5.95
CA ALA A 503 16.72 -19.45 -7.28
C ALA A 503 15.70 -18.46 -7.85
N ALA A 504 15.96 -17.15 -7.74
CA ALA A 504 15.08 -16.12 -8.30
C ALA A 504 14.99 -16.25 -9.83
N ASP A 505 13.78 -15.98 -10.33
CA ASP A 505 13.41 -15.89 -11.74
C ASP A 505 13.53 -14.45 -12.28
N GLU A 506 13.55 -13.45 -11.39
CA GLU A 506 13.76 -12.02 -11.68
C GLU A 506 14.44 -11.31 -10.47
N LEU A 507 15.20 -10.24 -10.73
CA LEU A 507 15.77 -9.37 -9.68
C LEU A 507 15.20 -7.95 -9.74
N LEU A 508 14.85 -7.39 -8.58
CA LEU A 508 14.27 -6.05 -8.45
C LEU A 508 15.19 -5.14 -7.64
N VAL A 509 15.93 -4.26 -8.29
CA VAL A 509 16.97 -3.44 -7.66
C VAL A 509 16.49 -2.03 -7.30
N THR A 510 16.88 -1.59 -6.10
CA THR A 510 16.71 -0.23 -5.61
C THR A 510 18.08 0.46 -5.58
N THR A 511 18.21 1.64 -6.17
CA THR A 511 19.37 2.54 -5.94
C THR A 511 18.87 3.87 -5.40
N ILE A 512 19.54 4.38 -4.37
CA ILE A 512 19.41 5.77 -3.91
C ILE A 512 20.81 6.34 -3.67
N THR A 513 21.09 7.49 -4.30
CA THR A 513 22.26 8.35 -4.08
C THR A 513 21.76 9.77 -3.86
N HIS A 514 22.62 10.66 -3.35
CA HIS A 514 22.25 12.07 -3.16
C HIS A 514 22.04 12.79 -4.51
N ASP A 515 22.98 12.62 -5.44
CA ASP A 515 22.92 13.27 -6.74
C ASP A 515 22.27 12.35 -7.78
N HIS A 516 21.35 12.93 -8.56
CA HIS A 516 20.54 12.19 -9.54
C HIS A 516 21.36 11.65 -10.71
N ALA A 517 22.46 12.33 -11.05
CA ALA A 517 23.38 11.86 -12.08
C ALA A 517 23.98 10.50 -11.69
N ASP A 518 24.46 10.37 -10.46
CA ASP A 518 25.03 9.13 -9.92
C ASP A 518 23.98 8.03 -9.82
N ARG A 519 22.75 8.39 -9.43
CA ARG A 519 21.62 7.45 -9.37
C ARG A 519 21.37 6.81 -10.74
N VAL A 520 21.27 7.65 -11.77
CA VAL A 520 21.10 7.22 -13.16
C VAL A 520 22.31 6.41 -13.63
N ARG A 521 23.52 6.84 -13.28
CA ARG A 521 24.78 6.19 -13.66
C ARG A 521 24.90 4.79 -13.08
N SER A 522 24.51 4.60 -11.83
CA SER A 522 24.45 3.28 -11.17
C SER A 522 23.57 2.29 -11.95
N PHE A 523 22.36 2.70 -12.32
CA PHE A 523 21.47 1.86 -13.15
C PHE A 523 22.02 1.67 -14.58
N GLU A 524 22.64 2.68 -15.20
CA GLU A 524 23.28 2.54 -16.52
C GLU A 524 24.42 1.50 -16.50
N LEU A 525 25.28 1.57 -15.50
CA LEU A 525 26.42 0.68 -15.32
C LEU A 525 25.98 -0.75 -15.04
N LEU A 526 25.00 -0.92 -14.14
CA LEU A 526 24.46 -2.25 -13.82
C LEU A 526 23.79 -2.90 -15.03
N ALA A 527 23.01 -2.15 -15.81
CA ALA A 527 22.39 -2.66 -17.03
C ALA A 527 23.43 -3.11 -18.07
N LYS A 528 24.53 -2.36 -18.24
CA LYS A 528 25.62 -2.73 -19.16
C LYS A 528 26.38 -3.99 -18.77
N GLU A 529 26.40 -4.35 -17.50
CA GLU A 529 27.03 -5.58 -17.01
C GLU A 529 26.07 -6.78 -17.01
N TRP A 530 24.78 -6.56 -16.71
CA TRP A 530 23.82 -7.63 -16.45
C TRP A 530 22.92 -8.01 -17.64
N ILE A 531 22.62 -7.02 -18.50
CA ILE A 531 21.61 -7.12 -19.58
C ILE A 531 22.26 -7.26 -20.97
N ALA A 532 23.50 -6.78 -21.14
CA ALA A 532 24.26 -6.85 -22.40
C ALA A 532 24.94 -8.22 -22.63
#